data_AF-A0A7C4RUG7-F1
#
_entry.id   AF-A0A7C4RUG7-F1
#
_cell.length_a   1.000
_cell.length_b   1.000
_cell.length_c   1.000
_cell.angle_alpha   90.00
_cell.angle_beta   90.00
_cell.angle_gamma   90.00
#
_symmetry.space_group_name_H-M   'P 1'
#
loop_
_entity.id
_entity.type
_entity.pdbx_description
1 polymer ?
#
loop_
_entity_poly.entity_id
_entity_poly.type
_entity_poly.pdbx_seq_one_letter_code
_entity_poly.pdbx_strand_id
1 'polypeptide(L)'
;MDVLTFQVGGEWYGLDAGIVHRVVEEYAVYPVPMMPMFYKGLLFYRGDLYDVIDLGVLLGSKPATGSRLMLFRWRHHAMAFLADVIGSIRLLEDRSKDRIVLETGEIVRILPMERWIERILNNGHGSGEIQADLPAGIG
;
A
#
# COMPACT_ATOMS: atom_id res chain seq x y z
N MET A 1 12.37 -15.62 -5.04
CA MET A 1 11.38 -14.56 -5.29
C MET A 1 12.05 -13.26 -4.99
N ASP A 2 11.91 -12.26 -5.86
CA ASP A 2 12.48 -10.94 -5.61
C ASP A 2 11.59 -10.18 -4.64
N VAL A 3 12.20 -9.63 -3.61
CA VAL A 3 11.52 -8.89 -2.54
C VAL A 3 12.00 -7.46 -2.57
N LEU A 4 11.07 -6.51 -2.76
CA LEU A 4 11.37 -5.09 -2.58
C LEU A 4 11.34 -4.76 -1.10
N THR A 5 12.46 -4.30 -0.54
CA THR A 5 12.52 -3.81 0.84
C THR A 5 12.14 -2.35 0.92
N PHE A 6 11.49 -1.94 2.00
CA PHE A 6 11.09 -0.55 2.25
C PHE A 6 10.88 -0.31 3.75
N GLN A 7 10.88 0.96 4.15
CA GLN A 7 10.69 1.36 5.54
C GLN A 7 9.35 2.07 5.72
N VAL A 8 8.66 1.78 6.83
CA VAL A 8 7.44 2.47 7.26
C VAL A 8 7.47 2.63 8.78
N GLY A 9 7.30 3.86 9.27
CA GLY A 9 7.29 4.17 10.69
C GLY A 9 8.63 3.84 11.37
N GLY A 10 9.74 3.86 10.62
CA GLY A 10 11.07 3.46 11.10
C GLY A 10 11.38 1.96 11.03
N GLU A 11 10.42 1.12 10.63
CA GLU A 11 10.59 -0.34 10.59
C GLU A 11 10.72 -0.86 9.15
N TRP A 12 11.55 -1.89 8.95
CA TRP A 12 11.77 -2.50 7.64
C TRP A 12 10.76 -3.61 7.30
N TYR A 13 10.23 -3.53 6.09
CA TYR A 13 9.31 -4.49 5.50
C TYR A 13 9.75 -4.90 4.10
N GLY A 14 9.25 -6.04 3.64
CA GLY A 14 9.49 -6.54 2.30
C GLY A 14 8.23 -7.10 1.69
N LEU A 15 8.03 -6.92 0.40
CA LEU A 15 6.94 -7.55 -0.36
C LEU A 15 7.48 -8.07 -1.70
N ASP A 16 6.72 -8.90 -2.40
CA ASP A 16 7.09 -9.37 -3.74
C ASP A 16 7.31 -8.17 -4.67
N ALA A 17 8.51 -8.04 -5.25
CA ALA A 17 8.83 -6.95 -6.15
C ALA A 17 7.98 -7.00 -7.43
N GLY A 18 7.51 -8.20 -7.84
CA GLY A 18 6.74 -8.39 -9.06
C GLY A 18 5.34 -7.76 -9.04
N ILE A 19 4.78 -7.49 -7.86
CA ILE A 19 3.49 -6.80 -7.74
C ILE A 19 3.66 -5.27 -7.81
N VAL A 20 4.85 -4.73 -7.51
CA VAL A 20 5.10 -3.29 -7.56
C VAL A 20 5.35 -2.86 -8.99
N HIS A 21 4.48 -2.02 -9.52
CA HIS A 21 4.61 -1.53 -10.89
C HIS A 21 5.37 -0.22 -10.96
N ARG A 22 5.33 0.58 -9.88
CA ARG A 22 5.95 1.89 -9.86
C ARG A 22 6.17 2.39 -8.44
N VAL A 23 7.23 3.17 -8.27
CA VAL A 23 7.39 4.09 -7.14
C VAL A 23 7.24 5.49 -7.67
N VAL A 24 6.39 6.30 -7.03
CA VAL A 24 6.22 7.71 -7.37
C VAL A 24 6.57 8.58 -6.18
N GLU A 25 7.22 9.69 -6.49
CA GLU A 25 7.47 10.82 -5.61
C GLU A 25 6.65 11.99 -6.16
N GLU A 26 6.26 12.95 -5.30
CA GLU A 26 5.42 14.10 -5.66
C GLU A 26 4.01 13.72 -6.18
N TYR A 27 3.05 13.66 -5.25
CA TYR A 27 1.68 13.29 -5.55
C TYR A 27 0.69 14.12 -4.73
N ALA A 28 -0.56 14.16 -5.19
CA ALA A 28 -1.69 14.61 -4.41
C ALA A 28 -2.53 13.40 -3.99
N VAL A 29 -2.79 13.31 -2.68
CA VAL A 29 -3.78 12.36 -2.14
C VAL A 29 -5.04 13.15 -1.79
N TYR A 30 -6.16 12.73 -2.34
CA TYR A 30 -7.47 13.34 -2.10
C TYR A 30 -8.18 12.55 -0.99
N PRO A 31 -8.32 13.11 0.22
CA PRO A 31 -8.91 12.40 1.35
C PRO A 31 -10.38 12.07 1.08
N VAL A 32 -10.79 10.86 1.46
CA VAL A 32 -12.18 10.41 1.39
C VAL A 32 -12.77 10.43 2.82
N PRO A 33 -13.88 11.17 3.06
CA PRO A 33 -14.49 11.24 4.38
C PRO A 33 -14.92 9.86 4.91
N MET A 34 -14.95 9.73 6.24
CA MET A 34 -15.46 8.55 6.96
C MET A 34 -14.73 7.23 6.69
N MET A 35 -13.55 7.27 6.08
CA MET A 35 -12.73 6.07 5.88
C MET A 35 -11.89 5.72 7.13
N PRO A 36 -11.49 4.45 7.30
CA PRO A 36 -10.58 4.04 8.37
C PRO A 36 -9.26 4.83 8.35
N MET A 37 -8.61 5.02 9.50
CA MET A 37 -7.40 5.85 9.61
C MET A 37 -6.22 5.41 8.74
N PHE A 38 -6.15 4.12 8.38
CA PHE A 38 -5.12 3.63 7.46
C PHE A 38 -5.37 4.06 6.01
N TYR A 39 -6.59 4.45 5.66
CA TYR A 39 -6.95 4.90 4.33
C TYR A 39 -6.70 6.41 4.24
N LYS A 40 -5.72 6.81 3.42
CA LYS A 40 -5.35 8.23 3.27
C LYS A 40 -6.20 8.96 2.24
N GLY A 41 -6.79 8.25 1.30
CA GLY A 41 -7.54 8.86 0.20
C GLY A 41 -7.29 8.19 -1.13
N LEU A 42 -7.58 8.94 -2.18
CA LEU A 42 -7.42 8.54 -3.57
C LEU A 42 -6.23 9.25 -4.22
N LEU A 43 -5.54 8.56 -5.13
CA LEU A 43 -4.53 9.12 -6.00
C LEU A 43 -4.95 8.91 -7.46
N PHE A 44 -4.99 9.97 -8.26
CA PHE A 44 -5.10 9.83 -9.71
C PHE A 44 -3.71 9.87 -10.35
N TYR A 45 -3.32 8.80 -11.03
CA TYR A 45 -2.01 8.71 -11.66
C TYR A 45 -2.10 8.04 -13.03
N ARG A 46 -1.73 8.80 -14.08
CA ARG A 46 -1.66 8.35 -15.48
C ARG A 46 -2.92 7.65 -16.00
N GLY A 47 -4.10 8.15 -15.64
CA GLY A 47 -5.38 7.61 -16.10
C GLY A 47 -6.00 6.56 -15.18
N ASP A 48 -5.28 6.14 -14.13
CA ASP A 48 -5.75 5.15 -13.16
C ASP A 48 -5.98 5.81 -11.78
N LEU A 49 -6.99 5.34 -11.06
CA LEU A 49 -7.30 5.75 -9.70
C LEU A 49 -6.78 4.70 -8.71
N TYR A 50 -6.04 5.12 -7.69
CA TYR A 50 -5.42 4.26 -6.69
C TYR A 50 -5.93 4.57 -5.28
N ASP A 51 -6.25 3.53 -4.51
CA ASP A 51 -6.51 3.64 -3.09
C ASP A 51 -5.19 3.80 -2.33
N VAL A 52 -5.02 4.90 -1.61
CA VAL A 52 -3.80 5.21 -0.88
C VAL A 52 -3.91 4.74 0.56
N ILE A 53 -3.02 3.84 0.95
CA ILE A 53 -3.00 3.19 2.26
C ILE A 53 -1.70 3.50 2.99
N ASP A 54 -1.83 3.91 4.24
CA ASP A 54 -0.75 4.01 5.21
C ASP A 54 -0.51 2.65 5.86
N LEU A 55 0.50 1.95 5.37
CA LEU A 55 0.89 0.65 5.91
C LEU A 55 1.26 0.72 7.39
N GLY A 56 1.76 1.85 7.87
CA GLY A 56 2.20 2.00 9.25
C GLY A 56 1.01 1.87 10.18
N VAL A 57 -0.05 2.63 9.88
CA VAL A 57 -1.32 2.56 10.59
C VAL A 57 -1.97 1.17 10.44
N LEU A 58 -1.98 0.61 9.22
CA LEU A 58 -2.57 -0.70 8.95
C LEU A 58 -1.91 -1.84 9.76
N LEU A 59 -0.59 -1.76 9.92
CA LEU A 59 0.22 -2.74 10.65
C LEU A 59 0.25 -2.47 12.17
N GLY A 60 -0.40 -1.41 12.67
CA GLY A 60 -0.35 -1.01 14.08
C GLY A 60 0.98 -0.39 14.50
N SER A 61 1.78 0.07 13.55
CA SER A 61 3.01 0.83 13.76
C SER A 61 2.75 2.34 13.68
N LYS A 62 3.81 3.14 13.73
CA LYS A 62 3.76 4.58 13.48
C LYS A 62 3.33 4.83 12.02
N PRO A 63 2.51 5.86 11.76
CA PRO A 63 2.18 6.31 10.41
C PRO A 63 3.45 6.55 9.60
N ALA A 64 3.41 6.26 8.31
CA ALA A 64 4.49 6.65 7.40
C ALA A 64 4.61 8.19 7.39
N THR A 65 5.84 8.68 7.50
CA THR A 65 6.22 10.10 7.39
C THR A 65 6.74 10.44 5.99
N GLY A 66 6.93 9.42 5.15
CA GLY A 66 7.47 9.55 3.80
C GLY A 66 6.57 10.22 2.78
N SER A 67 7.20 10.53 1.66
CA SER A 67 6.59 11.14 0.47
C SER A 67 6.66 10.21 -0.75
N ARG A 68 6.72 8.89 -0.53
CA ARG A 68 6.83 7.89 -1.59
C ARG A 68 5.63 6.96 -1.60
N LEU A 69 5.06 6.77 -2.78
CA LEU A 69 3.98 5.80 -2.99
C LEU A 69 4.47 4.66 -3.88
N MET A 70 4.37 3.45 -3.35
CA MET A 70 4.52 2.22 -4.12
C MET A 70 3.16 1.87 -4.73
N LEU A 71 3.05 1.98 -6.05
CA LEU A 71 1.85 1.64 -6.81
C LEU A 71 1.92 0.18 -7.25
N PHE A 72 0.84 -0.56 -6.99
CA PHE A 72 0.68 -1.94 -7.39
C PHE A 72 -0.76 -2.22 -7.80
N ARG A 73 -0.96 -3.20 -8.67
CA ARG A 73 -2.28 -3.62 -9.13
C ARG A 73 -2.49 -5.08 -8.79
N TRP A 74 -3.56 -5.34 -8.04
CA TRP A 74 -3.97 -6.68 -7.67
C TRP A 74 -5.34 -6.98 -8.26
N ARG A 75 -5.38 -7.87 -9.25
CA ARG A 75 -6.58 -8.18 -10.04
C ARG A 75 -7.16 -6.89 -10.66
N HIS A 76 -8.28 -6.41 -10.14
CA HIS A 76 -8.95 -5.19 -10.61
C HIS A 76 -8.76 -3.98 -9.66
N HIS A 77 -8.05 -4.16 -8.55
CA HIS A 77 -7.82 -3.11 -7.56
C HIS A 77 -6.44 -2.48 -7.74
N ALA A 78 -6.42 -1.16 -7.89
CA ALA A 78 -5.20 -0.37 -7.95
C ALA A 78 -4.98 0.28 -6.58
N MET A 79 -3.83 -0.01 -5.97
CA MET A 79 -3.50 0.42 -4.62
C MET A 79 -2.13 1.09 -4.58
N ALA A 80 -1.98 2.00 -3.63
CA ALA A 80 -0.78 2.76 -3.39
C ALA A 80 -0.40 2.68 -1.91
N PHE A 81 0.82 2.25 -1.61
CA PHE A 81 1.32 2.18 -0.24
C PHE A 81 2.31 3.29 0.06
N LEU A 82 2.04 4.00 1.16
CA LEU A 82 2.93 5.03 1.68
C LEU A 82 4.15 4.40 2.34
N ALA A 83 5.33 4.82 1.90
CA ALA A 83 6.62 4.38 2.43
C ALA A 83 7.53 5.57 2.75
N ASP A 84 8.33 5.41 3.80
CA ASP A 84 9.34 6.38 4.22
C ASP A 84 10.56 6.29 3.31
N VAL A 85 11.07 5.07 3.15
CA VAL A 85 12.28 4.78 2.37
C VAL A 85 12.00 3.58 1.49
N ILE A 86 12.43 3.65 0.23
CA ILE A 86 12.49 2.48 -0.64
C ILE A 86 13.90 1.94 -0.57
N GLY A 87 14.00 0.69 -0.16
CA GLY A 87 15.25 -0.05 -0.10
C GLY A 87 15.59 -0.68 -1.43
N SER A 88 16.23 -1.84 -1.37
CA SER A 88 16.73 -2.54 -2.54
C SER A 88 16.07 -3.89 -2.69
N ILE A 89 16.10 -4.43 -3.91
CA ILE A 89 15.53 -5.74 -4.19
C ILE A 89 16.45 -6.82 -3.62
N ARG A 90 15.86 -7.85 -3.01
CA ARG A 90 16.58 -9.00 -2.43
C ARG A 90 15.98 -10.30 -2.93
N LEU A 91 16.84 -11.26 -3.26
CA LEU A 91 16.40 -12.60 -3.61
C LEU A 91 16.06 -13.37 -2.32
N LEU A 92 14.80 -13.72 -2.16
CA LEU A 92 14.34 -14.65 -1.14
C LEU A 92 14.26 -16.05 -1.75
N GLU A 93 15.19 -16.92 -1.37
CA GLU A 93 15.23 -18.32 -1.84
C GLU A 93 14.07 -19.13 -1.25
N ASP A 94 13.76 -18.91 0.02
CA ASP A 94 12.75 -19.66 0.77
C ASP A 94 11.54 -18.77 1.07
N ARG A 95 10.42 -19.02 0.36
CA ARG A 95 9.15 -18.31 0.53
C ARG A 95 8.46 -18.61 1.86
N SER A 96 8.90 -19.62 2.62
CA SER A 96 8.35 -19.91 3.95
C SER A 96 8.84 -18.94 5.03
N LYS A 97 9.93 -18.21 4.77
CA LYS A 97 10.47 -17.22 5.70
C LYS A 97 9.60 -15.97 5.75
N ASP A 98 9.21 -15.59 6.96
CA ASP A 98 8.48 -14.36 7.26
C ASP A 98 9.40 -13.14 7.43
N ARG A 99 10.72 -13.33 7.38
CA ARG A 99 11.72 -12.29 7.61
C ARG A 99 13.04 -12.54 6.89
N ILE A 100 13.74 -11.47 6.56
CA ILE A 100 15.13 -11.48 6.11
C ILE A 100 15.96 -10.52 6.96
N VAL A 101 17.27 -10.76 7.06
CA VAL A 101 18.21 -9.89 7.77
C VAL A 101 19.10 -9.22 6.74
N LEU A 102 19.17 -7.89 6.77
CA LEU A 102 20.06 -7.12 5.91
C LEU A 102 21.52 -7.24 6.39
N GLU A 103 22.49 -6.94 5.53
CA GLU A 103 23.92 -6.93 5.88
C GLU A 103 24.24 -5.97 7.04
N THR A 104 23.43 -4.92 7.18
CA THR A 104 23.44 -3.93 8.27
C THR A 104 22.91 -4.47 9.59
N GLY A 105 22.35 -5.68 9.62
CA GLY A 105 21.76 -6.32 10.81
C GLY A 105 20.28 -6.02 11.02
N GLU A 106 19.66 -5.18 10.20
CA GLU A 106 18.24 -4.83 10.30
C GLU A 106 17.35 -5.99 9.86
N ILE A 107 16.24 -6.19 10.58
CA ILE A 107 15.27 -7.25 10.28
C ILE A 107 14.16 -6.67 9.39
N VAL A 108 13.99 -7.27 8.23
CA VAL A 108 12.93 -6.95 7.27
C VAL A 108 11.83 -7.99 7.41
N ARG A 109 10.61 -7.57 7.73
CA ARG A 109 9.45 -8.47 7.83
C ARG A 109 8.76 -8.59 6.47
N ILE A 110 8.60 -9.82 5.98
CA ILE A 110 7.94 -10.10 4.71
C ILE A 110 6.43 -9.98 4.89
N LEU A 111 5.81 -9.09 4.12
CA LEU A 111 4.38 -8.86 4.08
C LEU A 111 3.75 -9.76 3.00
N PRO A 112 2.91 -10.72 3.40
CA PRO A 112 2.16 -11.57 2.48
C PRO A 112 0.97 -10.77 1.96
N MET A 113 1.17 -10.14 0.81
CA MET A 113 0.29 -9.10 0.29
C MET A 113 -1.13 -9.57 0.00
N GLU A 114 -1.30 -10.85 -0.35
CA GLU A 114 -2.60 -11.48 -0.58
C GLU A 114 -3.52 -11.30 0.64
N ARG A 115 -3.00 -11.61 1.83
CA ARG A 115 -3.77 -11.54 3.09
C ARG A 115 -4.08 -10.11 3.49
N TRP A 116 -3.17 -9.19 3.20
CA TRP A 116 -3.35 -7.77 3.53
C TRP A 116 -4.36 -7.11 2.61
N ILE A 117 -4.35 -7.43 1.32
CA ILE A 117 -5.29 -6.89 0.35
C ILE A 117 -6.71 -7.34 0.69
N GLU A 118 -6.92 -8.63 0.99
CA GLU A 118 -8.23 -9.14 1.43
C GLU A 118 -8.72 -8.41 2.68
N ARG A 119 -7.85 -8.15 3.66
CA ARG A 119 -8.19 -7.38 4.86
C ARG A 119 -8.53 -5.92 4.52
N ILE A 120 -7.83 -5.29 3.60
CA ILE A 120 -8.13 -3.91 3.17
C ILE A 120 -9.49 -3.89 2.46
N LEU A 121 -9.76 -4.83 1.54
CA LEU A 121 -11.03 -4.89 0.81
C LEU A 121 -12.22 -5.16 1.73
N ASN A 122 -12.07 -6.04 2.71
CA ASN A 122 -13.13 -6.39 3.65
C ASN A 122 -13.41 -5.30 4.70
N ASN A 123 -12.43 -4.42 4.99
CA ASN A 123 -12.56 -3.37 6.00
C ASN A 123 -12.61 -1.94 5.43
N GLY A 124 -12.33 -1.78 4.13
CA GLY A 124 -12.21 -0.48 3.46
C GLY A 124 -13.42 -0.12 2.60
N HIS A 125 -14.22 -1.10 2.19
CA HIS A 125 -15.46 -0.87 1.46
C HIS A 125 -16.66 -1.22 2.35
N GLY A 126 -17.36 -0.20 2.86
CA GLY A 126 -18.81 -0.34 2.94
C GLY A 126 -19.29 -0.75 1.54
N SER A 127 -20.10 -1.82 1.48
CA SER A 127 -20.66 -2.44 0.27
C SER A 127 -20.57 -1.51 -0.96
N GLY A 128 -19.73 -1.88 -1.92
CA GLY A 128 -19.63 -1.22 -3.22
C GLY A 128 -20.88 -1.42 -4.08
N GLU A 129 -22.07 -1.18 -3.53
CA GLU A 129 -23.22 -0.77 -4.30
C GLU A 129 -23.15 0.76 -4.33
N ILE A 130 -22.81 1.31 -5.50
CA ILE A 130 -23.24 2.66 -5.82
C ILE A 130 -24.77 2.59 -5.79
N GLN A 131 -25.37 3.05 -4.70
CA GLN A 131 -26.80 3.27 -4.67
C GLN A 131 -27.07 4.32 -5.75
N ALA A 132 -27.72 3.88 -6.82
CA ALA A 132 -28.01 4.66 -8.01
C ALA A 132 -29.07 5.72 -7.70
N ASP A 133 -28.74 6.66 -6.81
CA ASP A 133 -29.55 7.82 -6.44
C ASP A 133 -28.62 8.98 -6.08
N LEU A 134 -27.72 9.33 -7.02
CA LEU A 134 -27.25 10.71 -7.09
C LEU A 134 -28.38 11.50 -7.77
N PRO A 135 -29.05 12.45 -7.09
CA PRO A 135 -29.99 13.30 -7.78
C PRO A 135 -29.22 14.06 -8.86
N ALA A 136 -29.65 13.89 -10.11
CA ALA A 136 -29.26 14.76 -11.19
C ALA A 136 -29.70 16.18 -10.80
N GLY A 137 -28.76 16.98 -10.32
CA GLY A 137 -28.89 18.42 -10.20
C GLY A 137 -27.62 19.04 -10.77
N ILE A 138 -27.68 20.09 -11.56
CA ILE A 138 -28.77 21.02 -11.84
C ILE A 138 -28.38 21.80 -13.11
N GLY A 139 -29.37 22.11 -13.94
CA GLY A 139 -29.29 23.24 -14.88
C GLY A 139 -29.48 24.58 -14.16
#